data_AF-A0A968VVY7-F1
#
_entry.id   AF-A0A968VVY7-F1
#
_cell.length_a   1.000
_cell.length_b   1.000
_cell.length_c   1.000
_cell.angle_alpha   90.00
_cell.angle_beta   90.00
_cell.angle_gamma   90.00
#
_symmetry.space_group_name_H-M   'P 1'
#
loop_
_entity.id
_entity.type
_entity.pdbx_description
1 polymer ?
#
loop_
_entity_poly.entity_id
_entity_poly.type
_entity_poly.pdbx_seq_one_letter_code
_entity_poly.pdbx_strand_id
1 'polypeptide(L)'
;MNVFLVGFMGSGKTTIGKKLAHLLGKAFIDMDEYIENKQGKTIAEIFSAVGEETFRALEKEKLCELVKLNNTVISTGGGAPCFHNNMQLMNAHAETIYIQVPNEVINGKVKKFGQQAPRCSPTNLMMNCCNTLKTPWHKGKYIIYRQNI
;
A
#
# COMPACT_ATOMS: atom_id res chain seq x y z
N MET A 1 -4.67 -13.55 13.69
CA MET A 1 -3.64 -13.43 12.63
C MET A 1 -4.06 -12.42 11.58
N ASN A 2 -3.18 -11.46 11.24
CA ASN A 2 -3.40 -10.45 10.19
C ASN A 2 -2.78 -10.85 8.86
N VAL A 3 -3.26 -10.23 7.78
CA VAL A 3 -2.71 -10.35 6.42
C VAL A 3 -2.53 -8.97 5.82
N PHE A 4 -1.33 -8.57 5.41
CA PHE A 4 -1.09 -7.35 4.66
C PHE A 4 -1.00 -7.62 3.16
N LEU A 5 -1.62 -6.76 2.37
CA LEU A 5 -1.49 -6.73 0.92
C LEU A 5 -0.62 -5.55 0.52
N VAL A 6 0.49 -5.84 -0.16
CA VAL A 6 1.44 -4.86 -0.66
C VAL A 6 1.51 -4.89 -2.19
N GLY A 7 2.01 -3.81 -2.80
CA GLY A 7 2.17 -3.69 -4.24
C GLY A 7 1.73 -2.32 -4.76
N PHE A 8 1.91 -2.10 -6.07
CA PHE A 8 1.70 -0.78 -6.66
C PHE A 8 0.24 -0.29 -6.59
N MET A 9 0.02 1.02 -6.71
CA MET A 9 -1.35 1.54 -6.82
C MET A 9 -2.03 0.99 -8.08
N GLY A 10 -3.34 0.73 -8.01
CA GLY A 10 -4.06 0.13 -9.14
C GLY A 10 -3.78 -1.36 -9.40
N SER A 11 -2.95 -2.03 -8.58
CA SER A 11 -2.76 -3.49 -8.66
C SER A 11 -3.99 -4.30 -8.19
N GLY A 12 -4.94 -3.61 -7.53
CA GLY A 12 -6.22 -4.17 -7.09
C GLY A 12 -6.21 -4.76 -5.68
N LYS A 13 -5.29 -4.30 -4.82
CA LYS A 13 -5.19 -4.72 -3.41
C LYS A 13 -6.51 -4.59 -2.67
N THR A 14 -7.22 -3.47 -2.80
CA THR A 14 -8.53 -3.27 -2.17
C THR A 14 -9.57 -4.28 -2.66
N THR A 15 -9.63 -4.55 -3.98
CA THR A 15 -10.57 -5.54 -4.55
C THR A 15 -10.26 -6.96 -4.09
N ILE A 16 -8.99 -7.37 -4.13
CA ILE A 16 -8.56 -8.71 -3.70
C ILE A 16 -8.72 -8.85 -2.19
N GLY A 17 -8.35 -7.82 -1.42
CA GLY A 17 -8.41 -7.81 0.03
C GLY A 17 -9.83 -7.91 0.57
N LYS A 18 -10.79 -7.21 -0.01
CA LYS A 18 -12.21 -7.35 0.36
C LYS A 18 -12.71 -8.79 0.14
N LYS A 19 -12.39 -9.40 -1.00
CA LYS A 19 -12.75 -10.81 -1.29
C LYS A 19 -12.05 -11.78 -0.34
N LEU A 20 -10.76 -11.60 -0.10
CA LEU A 20 -9.96 -12.44 0.80
C LEU A 20 -10.47 -12.35 2.24
N ALA A 21 -10.77 -11.14 2.72
CA ALA A 21 -11.34 -10.92 4.04
C ALA A 21 -12.67 -11.66 4.20
N HIS A 22 -13.56 -11.54 3.22
CA HIS A 22 -14.85 -12.25 3.22
C HIS A 22 -14.66 -13.78 3.27
N LEU A 23 -13.83 -14.34 2.39
CA LEU A 23 -13.56 -15.78 2.34
C LEU A 23 -12.93 -16.33 3.63
N LEU A 24 -12.13 -15.53 4.32
CA LEU A 24 -11.48 -15.90 5.57
C LEU A 24 -12.29 -15.56 6.83
N GLY A 25 -13.47 -14.94 6.70
CA GLY A 25 -14.24 -14.44 7.84
C GLY A 25 -13.49 -13.38 8.65
N LYS A 26 -12.70 -12.52 7.99
CA LYS A 26 -11.87 -11.47 8.60
C LYS A 26 -12.41 -10.08 8.31
N ALA A 27 -12.03 -9.10 9.13
CA ALA A 27 -12.25 -7.70 8.81
C ALA A 27 -11.36 -7.26 7.64
N PHE A 28 -11.78 -6.25 6.89
CA PHE A 28 -10.96 -5.59 5.87
C PHE A 28 -10.71 -4.13 6.24
N ILE A 29 -9.46 -3.68 6.10
CA ILE A 29 -9.07 -2.27 6.26
C ILE A 29 -8.23 -1.87 5.06
N ASP A 30 -8.57 -0.73 4.45
CA ASP A 30 -7.63 -0.01 3.57
C ASP A 30 -6.89 1.03 4.42
N MET A 31 -5.57 0.98 4.44
CA MET A 31 -4.75 1.82 5.28
C MET A 31 -4.82 3.30 4.87
N ASP A 32 -4.99 3.59 3.58
CA ASP A 32 -5.15 4.98 3.12
C ASP A 32 -6.49 5.52 3.63
N GLU A 33 -7.59 4.78 3.45
CA GLU A 33 -8.90 5.15 4.01
C GLU A 33 -8.86 5.27 5.54
N TYR A 34 -8.10 4.41 6.22
CA TYR A 34 -7.91 4.47 7.67
C TYR A 34 -7.23 5.78 8.11
N ILE A 35 -6.16 6.19 7.40
CA ILE A 35 -5.48 7.46 7.65
C ILE A 35 -6.43 8.64 7.41
N GLU A 36 -7.14 8.64 6.28
CA GLU A 36 -8.06 9.73 5.92
C GLU A 36 -9.15 9.92 6.96
N ASN A 37 -9.78 8.81 7.39
CA ASN A 37 -10.82 8.83 8.42
C ASN A 37 -10.30 9.33 9.77
N LYS A 38 -9.05 9.04 10.14
CA LYS A 38 -8.42 9.49 11.38
C LYS A 38 -8.02 10.97 11.34
N GLN A 39 -7.66 11.48 10.17
CA GLN A 39 -7.19 12.86 10.00
C GLN A 39 -8.31 13.82 9.56
N GLY A 40 -9.46 13.31 9.13
CA GLY A 40 -10.56 14.12 8.59
C GLY A 40 -10.20 14.85 7.30
N LYS A 41 -9.18 14.36 6.58
CA LYS A 41 -8.60 14.96 5.37
C LYS A 41 -8.19 13.85 4.42
N THR A 42 -8.25 14.10 3.12
CA THR A 42 -7.74 13.17 2.11
C THR A 42 -6.22 13.05 2.20
N ILE A 43 -5.65 11.94 1.71
CA ILE A 43 -4.19 11.77 1.64
C ILE A 43 -3.56 12.92 0.84
N ALA A 44 -4.24 13.39 -0.20
CA ALA A 44 -3.80 14.52 -1.01
C ALA A 44 -3.63 15.81 -0.20
N GLU A 45 -4.63 16.15 0.61
CA GLU A 45 -4.59 17.33 1.47
C GLU A 45 -3.59 17.20 2.61
N ILE A 46 -3.46 16.00 3.19
CA ILE A 46 -2.45 15.74 4.23
C ILE A 46 -1.06 15.95 3.62
N PHE A 47 -0.78 15.31 2.49
CA PHE A 47 0.51 15.35 1.84
C PHE A 47 0.88 16.77 1.39
N SER A 48 -0.07 17.55 0.86
CA SER A 48 0.18 18.94 0.47
C SER A 48 0.44 19.86 1.68
N ALA A 49 -0.18 19.56 2.82
CA ALA A 49 -0.02 20.35 4.04
C ALA A 49 1.28 20.05 4.80
N VAL A 50 1.71 18.77 4.87
CA VAL A 50 2.81 18.34 5.76
C VAL A 50 4.06 17.85 5.02
N GLY A 51 3.98 17.67 3.71
CA GLY A 51 5.07 17.14 2.88
C GLY A 51 5.28 15.62 3.05
N GLU A 52 6.20 15.07 2.24
CA GLU A 52 6.40 13.62 2.13
C GLU A 52 6.91 13.00 3.43
N GLU A 53 7.99 13.54 4.01
CA GLU A 53 8.64 12.95 5.18
C GLU A 53 7.68 12.81 6.36
N THR A 54 6.94 13.89 6.67
CA THR A 54 5.93 13.89 7.74
C THR A 54 4.79 12.91 7.42
N PHE A 55 4.36 12.83 6.16
CA PHE A 55 3.35 11.84 5.76
C PHE A 55 3.87 10.40 5.92
N ARG A 56 5.15 10.11 5.61
CA ARG A 56 5.74 8.78 5.82
C ARG A 56 5.88 8.42 7.29
N ALA A 57 6.17 9.41 8.15
CA ALA A 57 6.16 9.22 9.60
C ALA A 57 4.74 8.89 10.11
N LEU A 58 3.71 9.58 9.60
CA LEU A 58 2.31 9.26 9.89
C LEU A 58 1.93 7.85 9.38
N GLU A 59 2.34 7.48 8.17
CA GLU A 59 2.12 6.15 7.59
C GLU A 59 2.76 5.07 8.50
N LYS A 60 3.98 5.31 8.99
CA LYS A 60 4.64 4.44 9.98
C LYS A 60 3.83 4.32 11.27
N GLU A 61 3.37 5.43 11.82
CA GLU A 61 2.57 5.46 13.06
C GLU A 61 1.29 4.63 12.91
N LYS A 62 0.53 4.84 11.83
CA LYS A 62 -0.70 4.07 11.59
C LYS A 62 -0.43 2.60 11.29
N LEU A 63 0.69 2.27 10.64
CA LEU A 63 1.09 0.88 10.50
C LEU A 63 1.34 0.22 11.86
N CYS A 64 2.02 0.91 12.79
CA CYS A 64 2.25 0.42 14.16
C CYS A 64 0.95 0.20 14.95
N GLU A 65 -0.12 0.93 14.64
CA GLU A 65 -1.45 0.67 15.19
C GLU A 65 -2.07 -0.59 14.55
N LEU A 66 -2.04 -0.67 13.21
CA LEU A 66 -2.69 -1.74 12.46
C LEU A 66 -2.06 -3.12 12.69
N VAL A 67 -0.74 -3.20 12.92
CA VAL A 67 -0.09 -4.48 13.24
C VAL A 67 -0.57 -5.09 14.56
N LYS A 68 -1.10 -4.29 15.48
CA LYS A 68 -1.63 -4.75 16.78
C LYS A 68 -3.04 -5.33 16.69
N LEU A 69 -3.72 -5.14 15.56
CA LEU A 69 -5.04 -5.72 15.33
C LEU A 69 -4.96 -7.25 15.22
N ASN A 70 -6.10 -7.91 15.22
CA ASN A 70 -6.19 -9.35 15.00
C ASN A 70 -7.32 -9.66 14.03
N ASN A 71 -7.10 -10.68 13.19
CA ASN A 71 -8.10 -11.19 12.24
C ASN A 71 -8.54 -10.15 11.21
N THR A 72 -7.57 -9.39 10.71
CA THR A 72 -7.79 -8.33 9.71
C THR A 72 -6.93 -8.55 8.46
N VAL A 73 -7.53 -8.34 7.29
CA VAL A 73 -6.82 -8.18 6.02
C VAL A 73 -6.65 -6.68 5.76
N ILE A 74 -5.41 -6.25 5.53
CA ILE A 74 -5.04 -4.83 5.47
C ILE A 74 -4.40 -4.54 4.12
N SER A 75 -4.99 -3.65 3.32
CA SER A 75 -4.40 -3.12 2.09
C SER A 75 -3.54 -1.90 2.42
N THR A 76 -2.30 -1.84 1.94
CA THR A 76 -1.41 -0.68 2.19
C THR A 76 -1.37 0.29 1.01
N GLY A 77 -1.00 1.55 1.26
CA GLY A 77 -0.53 2.46 0.23
C GLY A 77 0.66 1.88 -0.55
N GLY A 78 0.83 2.26 -1.81
CA GLY A 78 1.91 1.75 -2.66
C GLY A 78 3.32 2.08 -2.15
N GLY A 79 3.45 3.24 -1.48
CA GLY A 79 4.70 3.72 -0.89
C GLY A 79 5.03 3.10 0.47
N ALA A 80 4.02 2.69 1.26
CA ALA A 80 4.19 2.24 2.64
C ALA A 80 5.36 1.27 2.88
N PRO A 81 5.55 0.21 2.06
CA PRO A 81 6.62 -0.76 2.31
C PRO A 81 8.04 -0.18 2.16
N CYS A 82 8.21 0.95 1.46
CA CYS A 82 9.51 1.51 1.08
C CYS A 82 10.19 2.32 2.19
N PHE A 83 9.46 2.72 3.23
CA PHE A 83 9.94 3.65 4.25
C PHE A 83 9.97 3.01 5.64
N HIS A 84 10.83 3.54 6.52
CA HIS A 84 10.86 3.23 7.97
C HIS A 84 10.83 1.73 8.34
N ASN A 85 11.43 0.88 7.51
CA ASN A 85 11.42 -0.58 7.65
C ASN A 85 10.01 -1.17 7.79
N ASN A 86 9.01 -0.56 7.16
CA ASN A 86 7.62 -0.97 7.22
C ASN A 86 7.42 -2.39 6.67
N MET A 87 8.15 -2.76 5.62
CA MET A 87 8.10 -4.11 5.08
C MET A 87 8.53 -5.16 6.13
N GLN A 88 9.61 -4.91 6.86
CA GLN A 88 10.08 -5.78 7.92
C GLN A 88 9.08 -5.84 9.08
N LEU A 89 8.51 -4.69 9.46
CA LEU A 89 7.49 -4.62 10.51
C LEU A 89 6.27 -5.48 10.16
N MET A 90 5.77 -5.39 8.93
CA MET A 90 4.64 -6.21 8.46
C MET A 90 4.99 -7.70 8.47
N ASN A 91 6.16 -8.09 7.95
CA ASN A 91 6.61 -9.48 7.92
C ASN A 91 6.75 -10.09 9.32
N ALA A 92 7.14 -9.30 10.32
CA ALA A 92 7.32 -9.75 11.69
C ALA A 92 5.99 -10.02 12.42
N HIS A 93 4.90 -9.33 12.04
CA HIS A 93 3.63 -9.36 12.80
C HIS A 93 2.46 -10.01 12.05
N ALA A 94 2.63 -10.34 10.77
CA ALA A 94 1.54 -10.78 9.92
C ALA A 94 2.02 -11.60 8.71
N GLU A 95 1.08 -12.21 8.01
CA GLU A 95 1.33 -12.70 6.66
C GLU A 95 1.32 -11.53 5.67
N THR A 96 2.23 -11.53 4.71
CA THR A 96 2.35 -10.45 3.71
C THR A 96 2.26 -11.03 2.31
N ILE A 97 1.38 -10.45 1.50
CA ILE A 97 1.11 -10.88 0.14
C ILE A 97 1.42 -9.71 -0.80
N TYR A 98 2.39 -9.91 -1.66
CA TYR A 98 2.67 -8.99 -2.75
C TYR A 98 1.78 -9.30 -3.95
N ILE A 99 0.94 -8.34 -4.34
CA ILE A 99 0.16 -8.41 -5.58
C ILE A 99 0.98 -7.78 -6.69
N GLN A 100 1.63 -8.66 -7.47
CA GLN A 100 2.49 -8.30 -8.59
C GLN A 100 1.66 -8.19 -9.87
N VAL A 101 1.80 -7.05 -10.54
CA VAL A 101 1.15 -6.74 -11.81
C VAL A 101 2.24 -6.29 -12.80
N PRO A 102 2.19 -6.72 -14.07
CA PRO A 102 3.15 -6.27 -15.07
C PRO A 102 3.17 -4.75 -15.22
N ASN A 103 4.37 -4.19 -15.44
CA ASN A 103 4.55 -2.74 -15.60
C ASN A 103 3.71 -2.14 -16.73
N GLU A 104 3.49 -2.89 -17.81
CA GLU A 104 2.65 -2.47 -18.94
C GLU A 104 1.20 -2.18 -18.51
N VAL A 105 0.63 -3.06 -17.68
CA VAL A 105 -0.73 -2.90 -17.12
C VAL A 105 -0.77 -1.71 -16.15
N ILE A 106 0.26 -1.55 -15.33
CA ILE A 106 0.38 -0.42 -14.40
C ILE A 106 0.42 0.91 -15.19
N ASN A 107 1.30 1.01 -16.19
CA ASN A 107 1.49 2.21 -16.99
C ASN A 107 0.22 2.59 -17.77
N GLY A 108 -0.50 1.60 -18.30
CA GLY A 108 -1.80 1.82 -18.95
C GLY A 108 -2.85 2.42 -18.01
N LYS A 109 -2.80 2.08 -16.72
CA LYS A 109 -3.71 2.63 -15.71
C LYS A 109 -3.32 4.01 -15.23
N VAL A 110 -2.04 4.25 -14.94
CA VAL A 110 -1.55 5.57 -14.49
C VAL A 110 -1.91 6.66 -15.51
N LYS A 111 -1.84 6.36 -16.81
CA LYS A 111 -2.30 7.26 -17.88
C LYS A 111 -3.80 7.57 -17.84
N LYS A 112 -4.64 6.64 -17.38
CA LYS A 112 -6.10 6.81 -17.26
C LYS A 112 -6.54 7.52 -15.98
N PHE A 113 -5.76 7.41 -14.89
CA PHE A 113 -6.09 8.04 -13.59
C PHE A 113 -5.50 9.45 -13.41
N GLY A 114 -4.79 9.96 -14.43
CA GLY A 114 -4.26 11.33 -14.45
C GLY A 114 -3.03 11.53 -13.55
N GLN A 115 -2.17 12.48 -13.95
CA GLN A 115 -0.98 12.95 -13.20
C GLN A 115 -1.30 13.60 -11.83
N GLN A 116 -2.54 13.52 -11.36
CA GLN A 116 -3.06 14.23 -10.19
C GLN A 116 -3.11 13.36 -8.92
N ALA A 117 -2.28 12.33 -8.80
CA ALA A 117 -2.09 11.62 -7.54
C ALA A 117 -0.94 12.30 -6.76
N PRO A 118 -1.19 13.27 -5.85
CA PRO A 118 -0.14 13.88 -5.03
C PRO A 118 0.57 12.87 -4.10
N ARG A 119 0.06 11.63 -3.98
CA ARG A 119 0.79 10.47 -3.42
C ARG A 119 2.08 10.15 -4.19
N CYS A 120 2.13 10.52 -5.46
CA CYS A 120 3.32 10.61 -6.29
C CYS A 120 3.73 12.09 -6.34
N SER A 121 4.38 12.60 -5.29
CA SER A 121 5.29 13.71 -5.56
C SER A 121 6.32 13.17 -6.58
N PRO A 122 6.82 14.01 -7.50
CA PRO A 122 7.99 13.65 -8.29
C PRO A 122 9.23 13.64 -7.39
N THR A 123 9.20 12.96 -6.24
CA THR A 123 10.44 12.48 -5.64
C THR A 123 10.93 11.32 -6.50
N ASN A 124 12.19 11.43 -6.90
CA ASN A 124 12.92 10.40 -7.64
C ASN A 124 12.71 8.99 -7.07
N LEU A 125 12.34 8.81 -5.80
CA LEU A 125 12.13 7.50 -5.20
C LEU A 125 10.95 6.70 -5.77
N MET A 126 9.77 7.29 -6.02
CA MET A 126 8.60 6.51 -6.47
C MET A 126 8.70 6.16 -7.97
N MET A 127 9.17 7.09 -8.80
CA MET A 127 9.53 6.82 -10.20
C MET A 127 10.74 5.88 -10.32
N ASN A 128 11.79 6.03 -9.49
CA ASN A 128 12.88 5.05 -9.46
C ASN A 128 12.39 3.70 -8.93
N CYS A 129 11.49 3.65 -7.96
CA CYS A 129 10.90 2.41 -7.46
C CYS A 129 10.11 1.67 -8.55
N CYS A 130 9.31 2.40 -9.34
CA CYS A 130 8.65 1.86 -10.54
C CYS A 130 9.64 1.41 -11.62
N ASN A 131 10.70 2.19 -11.88
CA ASN A 131 11.64 1.92 -12.97
C ASN A 131 12.74 0.91 -12.63
N THR A 132 13.07 0.70 -11.35
CA THR A 132 14.22 -0.14 -10.95
C THR A 132 13.87 -1.48 -10.31
N LEU A 133 12.59 -1.85 -10.15
CA LEU A 133 12.18 -3.09 -9.44
C LEU A 133 12.74 -3.21 -8.00
N LYS A 134 13.38 -2.16 -7.46
CA LYS A 134 14.04 -2.15 -6.13
C LYS A 134 13.11 -1.83 -4.96
N THR A 135 11.80 -1.91 -5.16
CA THR A 135 10.84 -1.82 -4.06
C THR A 135 10.86 -3.07 -3.20
N PRO A 136 10.72 -2.96 -1.88
CA PRO A 136 10.73 -4.11 -0.99
C PRO A 136 9.47 -4.98 -1.06
N TRP A 137 8.55 -4.74 -2.01
CA TRP A 137 7.36 -5.58 -2.21
C TRP A 137 7.70 -7.07 -2.39
N HIS A 138 8.77 -7.38 -3.12
CA HIS A 138 9.25 -8.76 -3.33
C HIS A 138 9.66 -9.47 -2.04
N LYS A 139 9.86 -8.74 -0.93
CA LYS A 139 10.12 -9.30 0.40
C LYS A 139 8.84 -9.78 1.09
N GLY A 140 7.68 -9.67 0.46
CA GLY A 140 6.45 -10.29 0.92
C GLY A 140 6.63 -11.79 1.05
N LYS A 141 6.03 -12.40 2.08
CA LYS A 141 6.10 -13.84 2.33
C LYS A 141 5.49 -14.65 1.18
N TYR A 142 4.49 -14.09 0.51
CA TYR A 142 3.88 -14.66 -0.69
C TYR A 142 3.80 -13.64 -1.82
N ILE A 143 3.80 -14.14 -3.05
CA ILE A 143 3.64 -13.34 -4.26
C ILE A 143 2.47 -13.90 -5.06
N ILE A 144 1.53 -13.03 -5.42
CA ILE A 144 0.43 -13.33 -6.34
C ILE A 144 0.67 -12.58 -7.64
N TYR A 145 0.84 -13.32 -8.73
CA TYR A 145 0.94 -12.77 -10.07
C TYR A 145 -0.44 -12.54 -10.66
N ARG A 146 -0.71 -11.33 -11.16
CA ARG A 146 -1.98 -10.99 -11.78
C ARG A 146 -1.74 -10.49 -13.21
N GLN A 147 -2.10 -11.34 -14.17
CA GLN A 147 -1.86 -11.10 -15.60
C GLN A 147 -3.01 -10.37 -16.31
N ASN A 148 -4.24 -10.44 -15.80
CA ASN A 148 -5.43 -9.82 -16.42
C ASN A 148 -6.18 -8.93 -15.40
N ILE A 149 -6.39 -7.65 -15.74
CA ILE A 149 -7.26 -6.72 -15.00
C ILE A 149 -8.21 -6.04 -15.96
#